data_AF-A0A8J3J0B0-F1
#
_entry.id   AF-A0A8J3J0B0-F1
#
_cell.length_a   1.000
_cell.length_b   1.000
_cell.length_c   1.000
_cell.angle_alpha   90.00
_cell.angle_beta   90.00
_cell.angle_gamma   90.00
#
_symmetry.space_group_name_H-M   'P 1'
#
loop_
_entity.id
_entity.type
_entity.pdbx_description
1 polymer ?
#
loop_
_entity_poly.entity_id
_entity_poly.type
_entity_poly.pdbx_seq_one_letter_code
_entity_poly.pdbx_strand_id
1 'polypeptide(L)' 'MNIRVVRGAPDEAELAALVAVLAARSATAPPPAPPAVPTWRDPAARLGVLRPGPRAWWTSRLSTGR' A
#
# COMPACT_ATOMS: atom_id res chain seq x y z
N MET A 1 -4.31 17.98 -9.53
CA MET A 1 -5.59 17.87 -8.80
C MET A 1 -6.52 18.94 -9.33
N ASN A 2 -7.72 18.59 -9.81
CA ASN A 2 -8.67 19.55 -10.37
C ASN A 2 -9.91 19.60 -9.46
N ILE A 3 -10.30 20.79 -8.99
CA ILE A 3 -11.43 21.00 -8.08
C ILE A 3 -12.48 21.84 -8.84
N ARG A 4 -13.73 21.38 -8.85
CA ARG A 4 -14.84 22.08 -9.52
C ARG A 4 -15.95 22.37 -8.52
N VAL A 5 -16.40 23.62 -8.48
CA VAL A 5 -17.60 24.02 -7.73
C VAL A 5 -18.84 23.54 -8.48
N VAL A 6 -19.67 22.74 -7.82
CA VAL A 6 -20.92 22.18 -8.40
C VAL A 6 -22.14 23.06 -8.06
N ARG A 7 -22.09 23.79 -6.94
CA ARG A 7 -23.18 24.67 -6.46
C ARG A 7 -22.58 25.80 -5.61
N GLY A 8 -23.19 26.99 -5.67
CA GLY A 8 -22.76 28.18 -4.92
C GLY A 8 -21.78 29.05 -5.71
N ALA A 9 -21.43 30.19 -5.15
CA ALA A 9 -20.43 31.13 -5.69
C ALA A 9 -19.46 31.49 -4.57
N PRO A 10 -18.54 30.57 -4.21
CA PRO A 10 -17.57 30.85 -3.16
C PRO A 10 -16.64 31.96 -3.60
N ASP A 11 -16.23 32.79 -2.65
CA ASP A 11 -15.23 33.82 -2.92
C ASP A 11 -13.82 33.25 -2.97
N GLU A 12 -12.85 34.09 -3.36
CA GLU A 12 -11.45 33.67 -3.47
C GLU A 12 -10.85 33.26 -2.12
N ALA A 13 -11.28 33.87 -1.02
CA ALA A 13 -10.78 33.58 0.31
C ALA A 13 -11.27 32.21 0.80
N GLU A 14 -12.53 31.88 0.55
CA GLU A 14 -13.13 30.58 0.84
C GLU A 14 -12.46 29.46 0.03
N LEU A 15 -12.21 29.69 -1.27
CA LEU A 15 -11.48 28.74 -2.11
C LEU A 15 -10.04 28.54 -1.63
N ALA A 16 -9.34 29.63 -1.27
CA ALA A 16 -7.99 29.56 -0.73
C ALA A 16 -7.94 28.78 0.59
N ALA A 17 -8.89 29.03 1.50
CA ALA A 17 -8.99 28.32 2.77
C ALA A 17 -9.21 26.81 2.55
N LEU A 18 -10.11 26.43 1.63
CA LEU A 18 -10.33 25.02 1.28
C LEU A 18 -9.07 24.35 0.73
N VAL A 19 -8.39 24.99 -0.21
CA VAL A 19 -7.15 24.47 -0.81
C VAL A 19 -6.06 24.31 0.25
N ALA A 20 -5.91 25.29 1.15
CA ALA A 20 -4.94 25.24 2.24
C ALA A 20 -5.20 24.03 3.18
N VAL A 21 -6.46 23.77 3.54
CA VAL A 21 -6.83 22.61 4.36
C VAL A 21 -6.52 21.30 3.63
N LEU A 22 -6.87 21.20 2.34
CA LEU A 22 -6.58 19.99 1.55
C LEU A 22 -5.07 19.74 1.41
N ALA A 23 -4.28 20.80 1.20
CA ALA A 23 -2.83 20.72 1.11
C ALA A 23 -2.22 20.25 2.45
N ALA A 24 -2.63 20.85 3.57
CA ALA A 24 -2.15 20.48 4.91
C ALA A 24 -2.46 19.01 5.24
N ARG A 25 -3.67 18.54 4.94
CA ARG A 25 -4.06 17.12 5.13
C ARG A 25 -3.25 16.18 4.23
N SER A 26 -3.01 16.57 2.99
CA SER A 26 -2.23 15.77 2.04
C SER A 26 -0.75 15.67 2.45
N ALA A 27 -0.19 16.73 3.05
CA ALA A 27 1.18 16.73 3.55
C ALA A 27 1.39 15.76 4.73
N THR A 28 0.33 15.38 5.43
CA THR A 28 0.38 14.41 6.55
C THR A 28 0.17 12.97 6.08
N ALA A 29 -0.06 12.75 4.77
CA ALA A 29 -0.23 11.41 4.25
C ALA A 29 1.08 10.61 4.40
N PRO A 30 1.04 9.38 4.96
CA PRO A 30 2.21 8.53 4.99
C PRO A 30 2.72 8.27 3.56
N PRO A 31 4.04 8.07 3.39
CA PRO A 31 4.60 7.80 2.08
C PRO A 31 3.91 6.57 1.45
N PRO A 32 3.72 6.58 0.12
CA PRO A 32 3.11 5.45 -0.55
C PRO A 32 3.92 4.19 -0.25
N ALA A 33 3.22 3.10 0.08
CA ALA A 33 3.87 1.81 0.25
C ALA A 33 4.63 1.45 -1.05
N PRO A 34 5.80 0.80 -0.94
CA PRO A 34 6.49 0.30 -2.12
C PRO A 34 5.54 -0.61 -2.92
N PRO A 35 5.58 -0.55 -4.27
CA PRO A 35 4.70 -1.36 -5.09
C PRO A 35 4.92 -2.85 -4.76
N ALA A 36 3.83 -3.58 -4.57
CA ALA A 36 3.89 -5.02 -4.34
C ALA A 36 4.63 -5.68 -5.51
N VAL A 37 5.63 -6.51 -5.20
CA VAL A 37 6.29 -7.31 -6.23
C VAL A 37 5.24 -8.27 -6.78
N PRO A 38 4.94 -8.24 -8.09
CA PRO A 38 3.94 -9.14 -8.64
C PRO A 38 4.34 -10.59 -8.39
N THR A 39 3.42 -11.43 -7.92
CA THR A 39 3.69 -12.86 -7.69
C THR A 39 4.18 -13.56 -8.96
N TRP A 40 3.73 -13.11 -10.13
CA TRP A 40 4.21 -13.62 -11.41
C TRP A 40 5.70 -13.34 -11.67
N ARG A 41 6.31 -12.33 -11.03
CA ARG A 41 7.75 -12.03 -11.12
C ARG A 41 8.60 -12.88 -10.17
N ASP A 42 8.01 -13.64 -9.26
CA ASP A 42 8.73 -14.52 -8.34
C ASP A 42 9.06 -15.87 -9.03
N PRO A 43 10.34 -16.14 -9.39
CA PRO A 43 10.70 -17.42 -10.00
C PRO A 43 10.42 -18.61 -9.08
N ALA A 44 10.54 -18.43 -7.76
CA ALA A 44 10.23 -19.49 -6.80
C ALA A 44 8.74 -19.85 -6.80
N ALA A 45 7.85 -18.86 -6.97
CA ALA A 45 6.42 -19.09 -7.13
C ALA A 45 6.09 -19.82 -8.44
N ARG A 46 6.81 -19.51 -9.54
CA ARG A 46 6.66 -20.23 -10.83
C ARG A 46 7.11 -21.70 -10.74
N LEU A 47 8.15 -21.95 -9.95
CA LEU A 47 8.71 -23.29 -9.76
C LEU A 47 7.99 -24.09 -8.66
N GLY A 48 6.93 -23.54 -8.04
CA GLY A 48 6.21 -24.21 -6.95
C GLY A 48 7.08 -24.44 -5.70
N VAL A 49 8.15 -23.66 -5.53
CA VAL A 49 9.07 -23.81 -4.40
C VAL A 49 8.37 -23.33 -3.14
N LEU A 50 8.11 -24.26 -2.22
CA LEU A 50 7.57 -23.94 -0.90
C LEU A 50 8.60 -23.12 -0.13
N ARG A 51 8.22 -21.90 0.27
CA ARG A 51 9.04 -21.08 1.17
C ARG A 51 8.85 -21.59 2.60
N PRO A 52 9.90 -22.07 3.28
CA PRO A 52 9.79 -22.51 4.66
C PRO A 52 9.29 -21.33 5.51
N GLY A 53 8.17 -21.51 6.20
CA GLY A 53 7.66 -20.52 7.14
C GLY A 53 8.60 -20.34 8.35
N PRO A 54 8.41 -19.31 9.18
CA PRO A 54 9.30 -18.98 10.31
C PRO A 54 9.57 -20.11 11.31
N ARG A 55 8.72 -21.15 11.34
CA ARG A 55 8.85 -22.34 12.21
C ARG A 55 9.11 -23.64 11.45
N ALA A 56 9.37 -23.59 10.14
CA ALA A 56 9.52 -24.79 9.31
C ALA A 56 10.68 -25.70 9.77
N TRP A 57 11.72 -25.13 10.37
CA TRP A 57 12.84 -25.90 10.91
C TRP A 57 12.50 -26.67 12.20
N TRP A 58 11.44 -26.29 12.93
CA TRP A 58 10.96 -27.04 14.11
C TRP A 58 10.24 -28.32 13.73
N THR A 59 9.47 -28.28 12.64
CA THR A 59 8.73 -29.43 12.13
C THR A 59 9.62 -30.45 11.42
N SER A 60 10.81 -30.06 10.93
CA SER A 60 11.75 -31.00 10.30
C SER A 60 12.19 -32.13 11.25
N ARG A 61 12.29 -31.85 12.57
CA ARG A 61 12.65 -32.86 13.58
C ARG A 61 11.58 -33.95 13.75
N LEU A 62 10.33 -33.71 13.33
CA LEU A 62 9.21 -34.65 13.42
C LEU A 62 8.98 -35.43 12.11
N SER A 63 9.74 -35.15 11.05
CA SER A 63 9.54 -35.77 9.72
C SER A 63 10.34 -37.06 9.47
N THR A 64 11.20 -37.47 10.39
CA THR A 64 11.93 -38.75 10.31
C THR A 64 11.06 -39.87 10.87
N GLY A 65 10.13 -40.37 10.06
CA GLY A 65 9.27 -41.48 10.47
C GLY A 65 8.16 -41.80 9.47
N ARG A 66 8.52 -42.25 8.28
CA ARG A 66 7.71 -43.19 7.49
C ARG A 66 8.59 -43.96 6.52
#